data_AF-A0A3D5HPP6-F1
#
_entry.id   AF-A0A3D5HPP6-F1
#
_cell.length_a   1.000
_cell.length_b   1.000
_cell.length_c   1.000
_cell.angle_alpha   90.00
_cell.angle_beta   90.00
_cell.angle_gamma   90.00
#
_symmetry.space_group_name_H-M   'P 1'
#
loop_
_entity.id
_entity.type
_entity.pdbx_description
1 polymer ?
#
loop_
_entity_poly.entity_id
_entity_poly.type
_entity_poly.pdbx_seq_one_letter_code
_entity_poly.pdbx_strand_id
1 'polypeptide(L)' 'MSTPLAERMRPKNLDEFVGQKQLVAQGAVLRNVIESGQIPSFILWGPPGVGKTTLSS' A
#
# COMPACT_ATOMS: atom_id res chain seq x y z
N MET A 1 -16.89 19.51 8.46
CA MET A 1 -15.43 19.49 8.70
C MET A 1 -14.74 19.04 7.43
N SER A 2 -13.69 19.73 6.97
CA SER A 2 -12.97 19.36 5.75
C SER A 2 -12.02 18.20 5.99
N THR A 3 -12.13 17.12 5.21
CA THR A 3 -11.23 15.97 5.26
C THR A 3 -9.78 16.41 4.95
N PRO A 4 -8.76 15.97 5.75
CA PRO A 4 -7.37 16.31 5.52
C PRO A 4 -6.88 15.88 4.13
N LEU A 5 -5.93 16.64 3.55
CA LEU A 5 -5.39 16.35 2.21
C LEU A 5 -4.77 14.95 2.13
N ALA A 6 -4.05 14.52 3.15
CA ALA A 6 -3.41 13.21 3.19
C ALA A 6 -4.43 12.07 3.03
N GLU A 7 -5.59 12.18 3.68
CA GLU A 7 -6.65 11.18 3.57
C GLU A 7 -7.32 11.21 2.18
N ARG A 8 -7.47 12.41 1.59
CA ARG A 8 -8.00 12.55 0.23
C ARG A 8 -7.06 12.03 -0.85
N MET A 9 -5.75 12.04 -0.60
CA MET A 9 -4.70 11.58 -1.51
C MET A 9 -4.35 10.10 -1.31
N ARG A 10 -5.06 9.40 -0.40
CA ARG A 10 -4.82 7.98 -0.16
C ARG A 10 -5.27 7.18 -1.39
N PRO A 11 -4.38 6.38 -2.00
CA PRO A 11 -4.72 5.52 -3.14
C PRO A 11 -5.81 4.53 -2.77
N LYS A 12 -6.72 4.27 -3.71
CA LYS A 12 -7.86 3.35 -3.53
C LYS A 12 -7.59 1.94 -4.04
N ASN A 13 -6.54 1.77 -4.82
CA ASN A 13 -6.08 0.50 -5.36
C ASN A 13 -4.55 0.49 -5.48
N LEU A 14 -3.97 -0.69 -5.71
CA LEU A 14 -2.51 -0.84 -5.81
C LEU A 14 -1.91 -0.13 -7.04
N ASP A 15 -2.70 0.12 -8.09
CA ASP A 15 -2.25 0.81 -9.30
C ASP A 15 -2.07 2.32 -9.09
N GLU A 16 -2.82 2.91 -8.15
CA GLU A 16 -2.68 4.30 -7.70
C GLU A 16 -1.51 4.49 -6.71
N PHE A 17 -0.90 3.41 -6.22
CA PHE A 17 0.18 3.49 -5.24
C PHE A 17 1.48 4.01 -5.87
N VAL A 18 1.91 5.19 -5.45
CA VAL A 18 3.12 5.84 -5.99
C VAL A 18 4.35 5.41 -5.20
N GLY A 19 5.30 4.78 -5.90
CA GLY A 19 6.55 4.27 -5.31
C GLY A 19 6.47 2.80 -4.95
N GLN A 20 7.58 2.25 -4.44
CA GLN A 20 7.68 0.83 -4.03
C GLN A 20 7.21 -0.19 -5.10
N LYS A 21 7.43 0.08 -6.39
CA LYS A 21 6.99 -0.79 -7.50
C LYS A 21 7.46 -2.25 -7.36
N GLN A 22 8.63 -2.47 -6.79
CA GLN A 22 9.15 -3.83 -6.53
C GLN A 22 8.28 -4.65 -5.55
N LEU A 23 7.41 -4.00 -4.77
CA LEU A 23 6.50 -4.63 -3.83
C LEU A 23 5.06 -4.69 -4.34
N VAL A 24 4.59 -3.65 -5.06
CA VAL A 24 3.17 -3.49 -5.46
C VAL A 24 2.89 -3.62 -6.96
N ALA A 25 3.91 -3.70 -7.82
CA ALA A 25 3.70 -3.93 -9.25
C ALA A 25 3.17 -5.35 -9.52
N GLN A 26 2.65 -5.56 -10.73
CA GLN A 26 2.17 -6.87 -11.15
C GLN A 26 3.28 -7.93 -11.02
N GLY A 27 2.96 -9.08 -10.41
CA GLY A 27 3.93 -10.14 -10.13
C GLY A 27 4.83 -9.91 -8.91
N ALA A 28 4.77 -8.74 -8.27
CA ALA A 28 5.51 -8.47 -7.05
C ALA A 28 4.91 -9.22 -5.85
N VAL A 29 5.76 -9.50 -4.85
CA VAL A 29 5.40 -10.36 -3.71
C VAL A 29 4.14 -9.88 -2.98
N LEU A 30 4.02 -8.58 -2.71
CA LEU A 30 2.89 -8.04 -1.95
C LEU A 30 1.61 -8.06 -2.79
N ARG A 31 1.71 -7.74 -4.08
CA ARG A 31 0.56 -7.82 -5.00
C ARG A 31 0.04 -9.24 -5.14
N ASN A 32 0.93 -10.21 -5.32
CA ASN A 32 0.54 -11.62 -5.42
C ASN A 32 -0.13 -12.11 -4.12
N VAL A 33 0.40 -11.72 -2.95
CA VAL A 33 -0.19 -12.06 -1.65
C VAL A 33 -1.59 -11.47 -1.51
N ILE A 34 -1.77 -10.18 -1.82
CA ILE A 34 -3.07 -9.50 -1.76
C ILE A 34 -4.06 -10.12 -2.75
N GLU A 35 -3.65 -10.33 -4.00
CA GLU A 35 -4.48 -10.93 -5.06
C GLU A 35 -4.83 -12.41 -4.77
N SER A 36 -3.97 -13.14 -4.07
CA SER A 36 -4.24 -14.53 -3.66
C SER A 36 -5.27 -14.65 -2.53
N GLY A 37 -5.58 -13.55 -1.83
CA GLY A 37 -6.44 -13.52 -0.65
C GLY A 37 -5.85 -14.21 0.59
N GLN A 38 -4.65 -14.79 0.50
CA GLN A 38 -3.96 -15.40 1.62
C GLN A 38 -2.89 -14.45 2.15
N ILE A 39 -3.31 -13.59 3.08
CA ILE A 39 -2.45 -12.57 3.67
C ILE A 39 -1.82 -13.13 4.96
N PRO A 40 -0.54 -13.54 4.94
CA PRO A 40 0.15 -13.99 6.16
C PRO A 40 0.45 -12.80 7.08
N SER A 41 0.85 -13.06 8.31
CA SER A 41 1.36 -12.01 9.19
C SER A 41 2.69 -11.46 8.64
N PHE A 42 2.77 -10.14 8.42
CA PHE A 42 3.99 -9.46 8.00
C PHE A 42 4.18 -8.11 8.72
N ILE A 43 5.40 -7.57 8.65
CA ILE A 43 5.75 -6.27 9.24
C ILE A 43 6.06 -5.30 8.10
N LEU A 44 5.38 -4.14 8.09
CA LEU A 44 5.72 -3.02 7.22
C LEU A 44 6.75 -2.12 7.92
N TRP A 45 7.97 -2.07 7.42
CA TRP A 45 9.05 -1.24 7.96
C TRP A 45 9.59 -0.25 6.92
N GLY A 46 10.05 0.91 7.38
CA GLY A 46 10.61 1.96 6.52
C GLY A 46 10.43 3.37 7.10
N PRO A 47 11.07 4.40 6.49
CA PRO A 47 11.05 5.79 6.97
C PRO A 47 9.64 6.39 6.99
N PRO A 48 9.39 7.49 7.73
CA PRO A 48 8.07 8.14 7.76
C PRO A 48 7.65 8.62 6.37
N GLY A 49 6.35 8.56 6.06
CA GLY A 49 5.80 9.05 4.79
C GLY A 49 5.89 8.11 3.57
N VAL A 50 6.45 6.90 3.69
CA VAL A 50 6.60 5.97 2.55
C VAL A 50 5.35 5.13 2.22
N GLY A 51 4.19 5.41 2.82
CA GLY A 51 2.93 4.72 2.50
C GLY A 51 2.67 3.41 3.24
N LYS A 52 3.34 3.14 4.38
CA LYS A 52 3.07 1.95 5.22
C LYS A 52 1.62 1.89 5.72
N THR A 53 1.12 2.99 6.26
CA THR A 53 -0.25 3.08 6.75
C THR A 53 -1.26 2.95 5.62
N THR A 54 -0.93 3.54 4.47
CA THR A 54 -1.71 3.44 3.23
C THR A 54 -1.82 2.01 2.72
N LEU A 55 -0.78 1.19 2.87
CA LEU A 55 -0.78 -0.23 2.48
C LEU A 55 -1.57 -1.15 3.41
N SER A 56 -1.89 -0.69 4.63
CA SER A 56 -2.56 -1.50 5.65
C SER A 56 -4.08 -1.29 5.69
N SER A 57 -4.60 -0.32 4.95
CA SER A 57 -6.01 0.09 4.94
C SER A 57 -6.70 -0.28 3.65
#